data_AF-A0A520AC53-F1
#
_entry.id   AF-A0A520AC53-F1
#
_cell.length_a   1.000
_cell.length_b   1.000
_cell.length_c   1.000
_cell.angle_alpha   90.00
_cell.angle_beta   90.00
_cell.angle_gamma   90.00
#
_symmetry.space_group_name_H-M   'P 1'
#
loop_
_entity.id
_entity.type
_entity.pdbx_description
1 polymer ?
#
loop_
_entity_poly.entity_id
_entity_poly.type
_entity_poly.pdbx_seq_one_letter_code
_entity_poly.pdbx_strand_id
1 'polypeptide(L)'
;MKSIKIYLLFIFSIVLYSCNSEKPKSVSKADSLASCESNLPKRFGVGLDTSAIKKGKTDHAGMVFIPAGEFTMGANDKEGREDEYPAHQVKLSSFWMDVTEVTNASFAKFVAATGYITTAERKPDWEEMKKQLPAGTMKPHDSVFVAASLVFSKTF
;
A
#
# COMPACT_ATOMS: atom_id res chain seq x y z
N MET A 1 23.04 -66.36 -10.36
CA MET A 1 23.34 -65.03 -10.96
C MET A 1 22.15 -64.35 -11.68
N LYS A 2 20.92 -64.90 -11.68
CA LYS A 2 19.74 -64.26 -12.30
C LYS A 2 18.92 -63.38 -11.33
N SER A 3 18.96 -63.67 -10.03
CA SER A 3 18.16 -62.98 -9.01
C SER A 3 18.71 -61.59 -8.62
N ILE A 4 20.01 -61.33 -8.77
CA ILE A 4 20.63 -60.02 -8.49
C ILE A 4 20.22 -58.94 -9.50
N LYS A 5 20.04 -59.30 -10.79
CA LYS A 5 19.56 -58.36 -11.82
C LYS A 5 18.10 -57.94 -11.60
N ILE A 6 17.28 -58.82 -11.03
CA ILE A 6 15.88 -58.51 -10.68
C ILE A 6 15.79 -57.52 -9.52
N TYR A 7 16.62 -57.66 -8.49
CA TYR A 7 16.66 -56.69 -7.39
C TYR A 7 17.22 -55.32 -7.83
N LEU A 8 18.19 -55.28 -8.75
CA LEU A 8 18.73 -54.04 -9.29
C LEU A 8 17.72 -53.27 -10.17
N LEU A 9 16.89 -54.01 -10.92
CA LEU A 9 15.76 -53.44 -11.68
C LEU A 9 14.62 -52.95 -10.78
N PHE A 10 14.36 -53.63 -9.66
CA PHE A 10 13.31 -53.23 -8.71
C PHE A 10 13.69 -51.99 -7.90
N ILE A 11 14.95 -51.86 -7.49
CA ILE A 11 15.47 -50.67 -6.78
C ILE A 11 15.47 -49.44 -7.71
N PHE A 12 15.79 -49.60 -8.99
CA PHE A 12 15.76 -48.51 -9.97
C PHE A 12 14.33 -47.98 -10.22
N SER A 13 13.32 -48.83 -10.12
CA SER A 13 11.89 -48.44 -10.27
C SER A 13 11.34 -47.66 -9.06
N ILE A 14 11.88 -47.87 -7.86
CA ILE A 14 11.44 -47.18 -6.64
C ILE A 14 11.98 -45.74 -6.60
N VAL A 15 13.17 -45.50 -7.15
CA VAL A 15 13.79 -44.16 -7.20
C VAL A 15 13.05 -43.23 -8.18
N LEU A 16 12.42 -43.77 -9.23
CA LEU A 16 11.65 -42.98 -10.20
C LEU A 16 10.22 -42.64 -9.75
N TYR A 17 9.70 -43.26 -8.68
CA TYR A 17 8.34 -43.03 -8.19
C TYR A 17 8.23 -42.02 -7.05
N SER A 18 9.34 -41.46 -6.57
CA SER A 18 9.38 -40.60 -5.38
C SER A 18 9.68 -39.12 -5.69
N CYS A 19 8.95 -38.56 -6.66
CA CYS A 19 8.75 -37.11 -6.77
C CYS A 19 7.32 -36.83 -7.23
N ASN A 20 6.40 -36.82 -6.26
CA ASN A 20 5.13 -36.12 -6.43
C ASN A 20 4.95 -35.19 -5.22
N SER A 21 5.69 -34.08 -5.22
CA SER A 21 5.45 -32.97 -4.30
C SER A 21 4.19 -32.26 -4.76
N GLU A 22 3.09 -32.44 -4.02
CA GLU A 22 1.95 -31.55 -4.13
C GLU A 22 2.42 -30.12 -3.86
N LYS A 23 2.24 -29.24 -4.85
CA LYS A 23 2.50 -27.80 -4.67
C LYS A 23 1.51 -27.29 -3.62
N PRO A 24 1.96 -26.66 -2.52
CA PRO A 24 1.03 -26.04 -1.59
C PRO A 24 0.27 -24.93 -2.34
N LYS A 25 -1.06 -25.00 -2.30
CA LYS A 25 -1.95 -23.94 -2.78
C LYS A 25 -1.55 -22.64 -2.07
N SER A 26 -1.05 -21.67 -2.82
CA SER A 26 -0.96 -20.28 -2.37
C SER A 26 -2.39 -19.78 -2.17
N VAL A 27 -2.91 -19.92 -0.96
CA VAL A 27 -4.11 -19.20 -0.54
C VAL A 27 -3.71 -17.74 -0.53
N SER A 28 -4.16 -17.00 -1.55
CA SER A 28 -4.16 -15.53 -1.54
C SER A 28 -5.05 -15.11 -0.37
N LYS A 29 -4.45 -14.95 0.81
CA LYS A 29 -5.10 -14.25 1.90
C LYS A 29 -5.21 -12.82 1.41
N ALA A 30 -6.42 -12.38 1.10
CA ALA A 30 -6.69 -10.97 0.84
C ALA A 30 -6.07 -10.20 2.01
N ASP A 31 -5.13 -9.30 1.70
CA ASP A 31 -4.43 -8.53 2.71
C ASP A 31 -5.47 -7.83 3.58
N SER A 32 -5.34 -8.01 4.89
CA SER A 32 -6.23 -7.44 5.89
C SER A 32 -6.13 -5.91 5.85
N LEU A 33 -6.93 -5.26 5.01
CA LEU A 33 -7.17 -3.80 5.05
C LEU A 33 -7.89 -3.37 6.34
N ALA A 34 -8.38 -4.33 7.14
CA ALA A 34 -9.37 -4.09 8.18
C ALA A 34 -8.86 -3.47 9.51
N SER A 35 -7.57 -3.17 9.69
CA SER A 35 -7.09 -2.75 11.02
C SER A 35 -7.12 -1.24 11.29
N CYS A 36 -7.18 -0.37 10.27
CA CYS A 36 -7.06 1.09 10.44
C CYS A 36 -8.28 1.89 9.95
N GLU A 37 -9.31 1.24 9.40
CA GLU A 37 -10.36 1.93 8.63
C GLU A 37 -11.45 2.63 9.44
N SER A 38 -11.54 2.41 10.76
CA SER A 38 -12.74 2.78 11.51
C SER A 38 -13.03 4.29 11.57
N ASN A 39 -12.04 5.16 11.28
CA ASN A 39 -12.21 6.61 11.27
C ASN A 39 -11.50 7.35 10.12
N LEU A 40 -11.13 6.67 9.03
CA LEU A 40 -10.48 7.36 7.92
C LEU A 40 -11.50 8.20 7.13
N PRO A 41 -11.29 9.52 6.98
CA PRO A 41 -12.10 10.34 6.09
C PRO A 41 -12.12 9.77 4.68
N LYS A 42 -13.25 9.93 3.97
CA LYS A 42 -13.44 9.42 2.59
C LYS A 42 -12.34 9.88 1.62
N ARG A 43 -11.65 10.98 1.94
CA ARG A 43 -10.49 11.50 1.20
C ARG A 43 -9.30 10.54 1.11
N PHE A 44 -9.18 9.56 2.01
CA PHE A 44 -8.06 8.60 2.02
C PHE A 44 -8.28 7.39 1.11
N GLY A 45 -9.36 7.37 0.32
CA GLY A 45 -9.55 6.37 -0.72
C GLY A 45 -9.93 4.97 -0.22
N VAL A 46 -10.24 4.85 1.07
CA VAL A 46 -10.78 3.62 1.66
C VAL A 46 -12.14 3.35 1.02
N GLY A 47 -12.23 2.27 0.23
CA GLY A 47 -13.44 1.91 -0.52
C GLY A 47 -13.63 2.63 -1.85
N LEU A 48 -12.57 3.18 -2.47
CA LEU A 48 -12.65 3.60 -3.87
C LEU A 48 -13.02 2.40 -4.74
N ASP A 49 -14.16 2.52 -5.44
CA ASP A 49 -14.55 1.59 -6.48
C ASP A 49 -13.56 1.67 -7.64
N THR A 50 -12.53 0.83 -7.58
CA THR A 50 -11.48 0.74 -8.61
C THR A 50 -12.01 0.17 -9.92
N SER A 51 -13.28 -0.26 -9.99
CA SER A 51 -13.94 -0.74 -11.20
C SER A 51 -13.96 0.31 -12.32
N ALA A 52 -13.91 1.60 -11.96
CA ALA A 52 -13.85 2.71 -12.91
C ALA A 52 -12.42 3.06 -13.40
N ILE A 53 -11.39 2.55 -12.73
CA ILE A 53 -10.01 2.68 -13.22
C ILE A 53 -9.88 1.71 -14.39
N LYS A 54 -9.99 2.23 -15.62
CA LYS A 54 -9.66 1.44 -16.82
C LYS A 54 -8.31 0.79 -16.58
N LYS A 55 -8.26 -0.54 -16.72
CA LYS A 55 -7.02 -1.33 -16.68
C LYS A 55 -6.11 -0.83 -17.81
N GLY A 56 -5.34 0.21 -17.51
CA GLY A 56 -4.35 0.77 -18.42
C GLY A 56 -3.25 -0.24 -18.64
N LYS A 57 -2.51 -0.08 -19.75
CA LYS A 57 -1.25 -0.79 -19.90
C LYS A 57 -0.34 -0.31 -18.76
N THR A 58 -0.01 -1.19 -17.82
CA THR A 58 0.93 -0.88 -16.74
C THR A 58 2.30 -0.69 -17.37
N ASP A 59 2.69 0.56 -17.56
CA ASP A 59 4.05 0.92 -17.93
C ASP A 59 4.83 1.19 -16.64
N HIS A 60 5.90 0.43 -16.42
CA HIS A 60 6.79 0.61 -15.27
C HIS A 60 7.97 1.53 -15.64
N ALA A 61 7.86 2.31 -16.71
CA ALA A 61 8.86 3.30 -17.09
C ALA A 61 9.13 4.26 -15.93
N GLY A 62 10.41 4.37 -15.54
CA GLY A 62 10.83 5.20 -14.40
C GLY A 62 10.65 4.54 -13.03
N MET A 63 10.18 3.29 -12.97
CA MET A 63 10.07 2.49 -11.74
C MET A 63 11.19 1.46 -11.63
N VAL A 64 11.48 1.07 -10.39
CA VAL A 64 12.36 -0.05 -10.06
C VAL A 64 11.56 -1.17 -9.39
N PHE A 65 11.94 -2.41 -9.69
CA PHE A 65 11.37 -3.59 -9.06
C PHE A 65 12.06 -3.84 -7.72
N ILE A 66 11.27 -3.83 -6.64
CA ILE A 66 11.73 -4.14 -5.29
C ILE A 66 11.38 -5.60 -5.00
N PRO A 67 12.38 -6.49 -4.79
CA PRO A 67 12.13 -7.90 -4.51
C PRO A 67 11.45 -8.09 -3.15
N ALA A 68 10.74 -9.21 -3.00
CA ALA A 68 10.17 -9.61 -1.71
C ALA A 68 11.28 -9.85 -0.69
N GLY A 69 11.03 -9.52 0.57
CA GLY A 69 12.05 -9.64 1.61
C GLY A 69 11.55 -9.31 3.01
N GLU A 70 12.46 -9.42 3.96
CA GLU A 70 12.27 -9.04 5.36
C GLU A 70 13.29 -7.96 5.71
N PHE A 71 12.86 -6.96 6.48
CA PHE A 71 13.73 -5.90 6.96
C PHE A 71 13.23 -5.38 8.32
N THR A 72 14.11 -4.66 9.01
CA THR A 72 13.77 -4.00 10.27
C THR A 72 13.18 -2.62 9.97
N MET A 73 11.93 -2.39 10.35
CA MET A 73 11.24 -1.09 10.23
C MET A 73 11.17 -0.39 11.58
N GLY A 74 11.32 0.93 11.59
CA GLY A 74 11.31 1.76 12.80
C GLY A 74 12.72 2.04 13.33
N ALA A 75 12.80 2.91 14.32
CA ALA A 75 14.06 3.34 14.92
C ALA A 75 14.54 2.36 16.03
N ASN A 76 15.85 2.19 16.13
CA ASN A 76 16.53 1.47 17.22
C ASN A 76 17.72 2.23 17.82
N ASP A 77 17.98 3.44 17.32
CA ASP A 77 19.01 4.35 17.82
C ASP A 77 18.39 5.36 18.80
N LYS A 78 19.03 6.51 19.03
CA LYS A 78 18.51 7.60 19.88
C LYS A 78 18.13 8.85 19.07
N GLU A 79 18.05 8.75 17.75
CA GLU A 79 17.80 9.88 16.86
C GLU A 79 16.34 9.92 16.39
N GLY A 80 15.62 8.80 16.50
CA GLY A 80 14.20 8.72 16.15
C GLY A 80 13.29 9.55 17.05
N ARG A 81 12.12 9.90 16.50
CA ARG A 81 11.01 10.46 17.29
C ARG A 81 10.30 9.36 18.07
N GLU A 82 9.55 9.73 19.12
CA GLU A 82 8.84 8.74 19.95
C GLU A 82 7.91 7.82 19.15
N ASP A 83 7.30 8.33 18.08
CA ASP A 83 6.40 7.60 17.18
C ASP A 83 7.10 6.74 16.11
N GLU A 84 8.44 6.77 16.05
CA GLU A 84 9.24 5.95 15.14
C GLU A 84 9.70 4.62 15.77
N TYR A 85 9.53 4.46 17.09
CA TYR A 85 9.89 3.26 17.84
C TYR A 85 8.70 2.30 18.06
N PRO A 86 8.96 1.01 18.32
CA PRO A 86 10.25 0.33 18.28
C PRO A 86 10.57 -0.24 16.90
N ALA A 87 11.85 -0.49 16.65
CA ALA A 87 12.28 -1.35 15.56
C ALA A 87 11.67 -2.75 15.65
N HIS A 88 11.11 -3.23 14.54
CA HIS A 88 10.48 -4.55 14.43
C HIS A 88 10.63 -5.15 13.03
N GLN A 89 10.52 -6.47 12.91
CA GLN A 89 10.65 -7.17 11.63
C GLN A 89 9.38 -7.06 10.80
N VAL A 90 9.51 -6.64 9.54
CA VAL A 90 8.43 -6.56 8.56
C VAL A 90 8.78 -7.40 7.34
N LYS A 91 7.81 -8.17 6.85
CA LYS A 91 7.90 -8.95 5.62
C LYS A 91 7.01 -8.35 4.55
N LEU A 92 7.57 -8.06 3.38
CA LEU A 92 6.83 -7.51 2.24
C LEU A 92 6.94 -8.43 1.02
N SER A 93 5.85 -8.50 0.26
CA SER A 93 5.85 -9.05 -1.11
C SER A 93 6.57 -8.10 -2.05
N SER A 94 6.97 -8.59 -3.24
CA SER A 94 7.63 -7.75 -4.24
C SER A 94 6.66 -6.73 -4.84
N PHE A 95 7.17 -5.55 -5.18
CA PHE A 95 6.38 -4.45 -5.78
C PHE A 95 7.26 -3.55 -6.64
N TRP A 96 6.64 -2.62 -7.38
CA TRP A 96 7.34 -1.58 -8.14
C TRP A 96 7.26 -0.25 -7.41
N MET A 97 8.33 0.54 -7.45
CA MET A 97 8.40 1.87 -6.85
C MET A 97 9.02 2.87 -7.82
N ASP A 98 8.47 4.08 -7.91
CA ASP A 98 9.07 5.16 -8.70
C ASP A 98 10.48 5.47 -8.18
N VAL A 99 11.42 5.74 -9.10
CA VAL A 99 12.80 6.12 -8.73
C VAL A 99 12.85 7.53 -8.13
N THR A 100 11.90 8.38 -8.48
CA THR A 100 11.81 9.78 -8.04
C THR A 100 10.39 10.11 -7.60
N GLU A 101 10.22 11.16 -6.81
CA GLU A 101 8.91 11.72 -6.49
C GLU A 101 8.14 12.16 -7.74
N VAL A 102 6.81 12.24 -7.63
CA VAL A 102 5.95 12.75 -8.71
C VAL A 102 6.25 14.24 -8.93
N THR A 103 6.79 14.56 -10.11
CA THR A 103 7.11 15.95 -10.46
C THR A 103 5.85 16.77 -10.77
N ASN A 104 5.97 18.10 -10.65
CA ASN A 104 4.93 19.04 -11.09
C ASN A 104 4.50 18.81 -12.54
N ALA A 105 5.46 18.52 -13.44
CA ALA A 105 5.15 18.26 -14.84
C ALA A 105 4.35 16.96 -15.03
N SER A 106 4.66 15.91 -14.27
CA SER A 106 3.90 14.66 -14.26
C SER A 106 2.49 14.87 -13.72
N PHE A 107 2.35 15.58 -12.59
CA PHE A 107 1.05 15.88 -12.00
C PHE A 107 0.18 16.77 -12.89
N ALA A 108 0.77 17.76 -13.57
CA ALA A 108 0.07 18.61 -14.53
C ALA A 108 -0.52 17.82 -15.70
N LYS A 109 0.21 16.82 -16.22
CA LYS A 109 -0.32 15.91 -17.27
C LYS A 109 -1.52 15.12 -16.75
N PHE A 110 -1.48 14.64 -15.52
CA PHE A 110 -2.60 13.95 -14.88
C PHE A 110 -3.83 14.86 -14.76
N VAL A 111 -3.66 16.10 -14.27
CA VAL A 111 -4.75 17.07 -14.15
C VAL A 111 -5.33 17.40 -15.53
N ALA A 112 -4.49 17.66 -16.53
CA ALA A 112 -4.95 17.95 -17.89
C ALA A 112 -5.72 16.77 -18.53
N ALA A 113 -5.32 15.53 -18.25
CA ALA A 113 -5.97 14.35 -18.79
C ALA A 113 -7.29 13.98 -18.09
N THR A 114 -7.43 14.30 -16.80
CA THR A 114 -8.56 13.85 -15.97
C THR A 114 -9.50 14.97 -15.53
N GLY A 115 -9.07 16.23 -15.63
CA GLY A 115 -9.78 17.37 -15.03
C GLY A 115 -9.78 17.35 -13.51
N TYR A 116 -8.84 16.66 -12.87
CA TYR A 116 -8.83 16.49 -11.41
C TYR A 116 -8.63 17.81 -10.67
N ILE A 117 -9.55 18.12 -9.75
CA ILE A 117 -9.46 19.25 -8.82
C ILE A 117 -8.94 18.74 -7.48
N THR A 118 -7.81 19.26 -6.99
CA THR A 118 -7.21 18.79 -5.74
C THR A 118 -8.06 19.11 -4.52
N THR A 119 -7.83 18.41 -3.42
CA THR A 119 -8.50 18.71 -2.14
C THR A 119 -8.24 20.15 -1.68
N ALA A 120 -7.04 20.69 -1.96
CA ALA A 120 -6.69 22.07 -1.61
C ALA A 120 -7.51 23.11 -2.38
N GLU A 121 -7.91 22.79 -3.61
CA GLU A 121 -8.73 23.67 -4.48
C GLU A 121 -10.23 23.58 -4.17
N ARG A 122 -10.66 22.61 -3.35
CA ARG A 122 -12.07 22.44 -2.98
C ARG A 122 -12.38 23.24 -1.71
N LYS A 123 -13.56 23.85 -1.67
CA LYS A 123 -14.09 24.45 -0.43
C LYS A 123 -14.27 23.33 0.60
N PRO A 124 -13.73 23.47 1.83
CA PRO A 124 -13.92 22.47 2.88
C PRO A 124 -15.41 22.29 3.21
N ASP A 125 -15.83 21.06 3.53
CA ASP A 125 -17.17 20.77 4.02
C ASP A 125 -17.19 20.85 5.56
N TRP A 126 -18.00 21.76 6.10
CA TRP A 126 -18.14 21.95 7.53
C TRP A 126 -18.67 20.69 8.24
N GLU A 127 -19.63 19.99 7.62
CA GLU A 127 -20.25 18.81 8.22
C GLU A 127 -19.28 17.63 8.31
N GLU A 128 -18.33 17.54 7.38
CA GLU A 128 -17.25 16.56 7.45
C GLU A 128 -16.17 17.00 8.45
N MET A 129 -15.73 18.26 8.40
CA MET A 129 -14.64 18.76 9.23
C MET A 129 -14.99 18.76 10.72
N LYS A 130 -16.22 19.13 11.10
CA LYS A 130 -16.63 19.21 12.52
C LYS A 130 -16.59 17.85 13.24
N LYS A 131 -16.56 16.74 12.50
CA LYS A 131 -16.41 15.39 13.07
C LYS A 131 -15.03 15.15 13.68
N GLN A 132 -14.02 15.90 13.22
CA GLN A 132 -12.64 15.79 13.69
C GLN A 132 -12.29 16.83 14.76
N LEU A 133 -13.19 17.76 15.04
CA LEU A 133 -12.98 18.86 15.97
C LEU A 133 -13.61 18.55 17.33
N PRO A 134 -13.09 19.11 18.44
CA PRO A 134 -13.72 19.01 19.74
C PRO A 134 -15.19 19.47 19.70
N ALA A 135 -16.04 18.82 20.50
CA ALA A 135 -17.45 19.18 20.61
C ALA A 135 -17.62 20.65 21.01
N GLY A 136 -18.53 21.37 20.33
CA GLY A 136 -18.77 22.80 20.57
C GLY A 136 -17.91 23.76 19.74
N THR A 137 -17.02 23.26 18.88
CA THR A 137 -16.26 24.12 17.96
C THR A 137 -17.19 24.85 16.99
N MET A 138 -17.13 26.17 16.98
CA MET A 138 -17.97 27.00 16.12
C MET A 138 -17.48 27.01 14.67
N LYS A 139 -18.42 27.08 13.72
CA LYS A 139 -18.09 27.22 12.29
C LYS A 139 -17.40 28.57 12.04
N PRO A 140 -16.23 28.59 11.38
CA PRO A 140 -15.61 29.84 10.92
C PRO A 140 -16.52 30.62 9.96
N HIS A 141 -16.35 31.93 9.89
CA HIS A 141 -17.12 32.77 8.96
C HIS A 141 -16.87 32.37 7.49
N ASP A 142 -17.89 32.45 6.63
CA ASP A 142 -17.78 31.97 5.25
C ASP A 142 -16.70 32.70 4.42
N SER A 143 -16.32 33.93 4.81
CA SER A 143 -15.22 34.67 4.16
C SER A 143 -13.85 34.05 4.36
N VAL A 144 -13.65 33.32 5.47
CA VAL A 144 -12.40 32.60 5.75
C VAL A 144 -12.51 31.11 5.47
N PHE A 145 -13.74 30.58 5.33
CA PHE A 145 -14.01 29.17 5.03
C PHE A 145 -14.08 28.93 3.52
N VAL A 146 -12.94 29.09 2.84
CA VAL A 146 -12.77 29.01 1.38
C VAL A 146 -11.77 27.92 1.00
N ALA A 147 -11.61 27.64 -0.30
CA ALA A 147 -10.54 26.76 -0.76
C ALA A 147 -9.17 27.25 -0.26
N ALA A 148 -8.28 26.30 0.05
CA ALA A 148 -6.96 26.55 0.65
C ALA A 148 -6.96 27.27 2.03
N SER A 149 -8.09 27.37 2.74
CA SER A 149 -8.14 28.05 4.04
C SER A 149 -7.62 27.21 5.23
N LEU A 150 -7.25 25.95 5.00
CA LEU A 150 -6.74 25.06 6.05
C LEU A 150 -5.28 25.40 6.35
N VAL A 151 -5.04 26.00 7.51
CA VAL A 151 -3.69 26.30 8.01
C VAL A 151 -3.32 25.28 9.07
N PHE A 152 -2.24 24.54 8.84
CA PHE A 152 -1.69 23.63 9.84
C PHE A 152 -0.76 24.43 10.75
N SER A 153 -1.20 24.70 11.97
CA SER A 153 -0.32 25.18 13.03
C SER A 153 0.44 24.00 13.62
N LYS A 154 1.74 24.14 13.81
CA LYS A 154 2.54 23.15 14.53
C LYS A 154 2.04 23.04 15.97
N THR A 155 1.34 21.95 16.29
CA THR A 155 1.12 21.51 17.65
C THR A 155 2.41 20.82 18.11
N PHE A 156 3.12 21.46 19.04
CA PHE A 156 4.26 20.88 19.73
C PHE A 156 3.79 19.98 20.87
#